data_AF-A0A2E3PGH5-F1
#
_entry.id   AF-A0A2E3PGH5-F1
#
_cell.length_a   1.000
_cell.length_b   1.000
_cell.length_c   1.000
_cell.angle_alpha   90.00
_cell.angle_beta   90.00
_cell.angle_gamma   90.00
#
_symmetry.space_group_name_H-M   'P 1'
#
loop_
_entity.id
_entity.type
_entity.pdbx_description
1 polymer ?
#
loop_
_entity_poly.entity_id
_entity_poly.type
_entity_poly.pdbx_seq_one_letter_code
_entity_poly.pdbx_strand_id
1 'polypeptide(L)'
;MNIDAIKQMIRLATKAHERSTAEHWAFLNTLESLIIHCPPALSRKFGNMSVKVRDKNGSESGAGIELTATDMMWWQKGIENGTRIVGGAKATEIAIYNRLCKSIESHEMTSEERAEFISLMKRA
;
A
#
# COMPACT_ATOMS: atom_id res chain seq x y z
N MET A 1 -36.76 -11.65 12.98
CA MET A 1 -35.54 -11.95 12.20
C MET A 1 -35.15 -13.40 12.46
N ASN A 2 -35.03 -14.23 11.43
CA ASN A 2 -34.75 -15.67 11.59
C ASN A 2 -33.27 -15.89 12.00
N ILE A 3 -33.02 -16.84 12.92
CA ILE A 3 -31.69 -17.23 13.41
C ILE A 3 -30.74 -17.57 12.25
N ASP A 4 -31.23 -18.20 11.19
CA ASP A 4 -30.38 -18.55 10.04
C ASP A 4 -29.87 -17.32 9.28
N ALA A 5 -30.70 -16.28 9.18
CA ALA A 5 -30.30 -15.00 8.60
C ALA A 5 -29.21 -14.33 9.46
N ILE A 6 -29.31 -14.40 10.79
CA ILE A 6 -28.30 -13.86 11.72
C ILE A 6 -26.96 -14.59 11.53
N LYS A 7 -26.97 -15.93 11.48
CA LYS A 7 -25.75 -16.73 11.24
C LYS A 7 -25.09 -16.37 9.91
N GLN A 8 -25.89 -16.17 8.85
CA GLN A 8 -25.38 -15.79 7.54
C GLN A 8 -24.74 -14.40 7.56
N MET A 9 -25.36 -13.42 8.23
CA MET A 9 -24.80 -12.07 8.38
C MET A 9 -23.47 -12.08 9.12
N ILE A 10 -23.37 -12.82 10.24
CA ILE A 10 -22.11 -12.95 11.01
C ILE A 10 -21.02 -13.56 10.12
N ARG A 11 -21.32 -14.64 9.40
CA ARG A 11 -20.35 -15.29 8.49
C ARG A 11 -19.85 -14.35 7.41
N LEU A 12 -20.73 -13.54 6.81
CA LEU A 12 -20.36 -12.55 5.80
C LEU A 12 -19.47 -11.46 6.40
N ALA A 13 -19.79 -10.98 7.60
CA ALA A 13 -19.00 -9.98 8.31
C ALA A 13 -17.58 -10.50 8.64
N THR A 14 -17.45 -11.73 9.15
CA THR A 14 -16.15 -12.35 9.43
C THR A 14 -15.32 -12.50 8.17
N LYS A 15 -15.89 -13.05 7.08
CA LYS A 15 -15.17 -13.19 5.81
C LYS A 15 -14.72 -11.84 5.23
N ALA A 16 -15.54 -10.80 5.37
CA ALA A 16 -15.18 -9.47 4.92
C ALA A 16 -14.01 -8.90 5.74
N HIS A 17 -14.00 -9.12 7.04
CA HIS A 17 -12.91 -8.73 7.93
C HIS A 17 -11.60 -9.45 7.60
N GLU A 18 -11.63 -10.77 7.38
CA GLU A 18 -10.47 -11.57 7.00
C GLU A 18 -9.86 -11.08 5.67
N ARG A 19 -10.69 -10.85 4.65
CA ARG A 19 -10.22 -10.33 3.36
C ARG A 19 -9.57 -8.96 3.49
N SER A 20 -10.18 -8.04 4.25
CA SER A 20 -9.62 -6.72 4.48
C SER A 20 -8.27 -6.79 5.20
N THR A 21 -8.14 -7.72 6.16
CA THR A 21 -6.88 -7.95 6.89
C THR A 21 -5.80 -8.47 5.96
N ALA A 22 -6.12 -9.48 5.13
CA ALA A 22 -5.19 -10.02 4.15
C ALA A 22 -4.71 -8.97 3.13
N GLU A 23 -5.61 -8.08 2.69
CA GLU A 23 -5.27 -6.99 1.78
C GLU A 23 -4.28 -6.00 2.43
N HIS A 24 -4.49 -5.62 3.69
CA HIS A 24 -3.57 -4.74 4.40
C HIS A 24 -2.18 -5.37 4.64
N TRP A 25 -2.11 -6.68 4.89
CA TRP A 25 -0.83 -7.39 5.00
C TRP A 25 -0.09 -7.47 3.66
N ALA A 26 -0.81 -7.65 2.54
CA ALA A 26 -0.21 -7.60 1.22
C ALA A 26 0.42 -6.23 0.92
N PHE A 27 -0.25 -5.15 1.34
CA PHE A 27 0.30 -3.79 1.28
C PHE A 27 1.59 -3.66 2.11
N LEU A 28 1.59 -4.16 3.35
CA LEU A 28 2.78 -4.10 4.22
C LEU A 28 3.96 -4.88 3.63
N ASN A 29 3.72 -6.07 3.07
CA ASN A 29 4.77 -6.86 2.41
C ASN A 29 5.33 -6.14 1.17
N THR A 30 4.46 -5.46 0.41
CA THR A 30 4.89 -4.65 -0.74
C THR A 30 5.76 -3.50 -0.27
N LEU A 31 5.36 -2.79 0.78
CA LEU A 31 6.12 -1.68 1.35
C LEU A 31 7.47 -2.14 1.90
N GLU A 32 7.52 -3.26 2.61
CA GLU A 32 8.75 -3.87 3.12
C GLU A 32 9.72 -4.23 1.98
N SER A 33 9.22 -4.90 0.94
CA SER A 33 10.03 -5.26 -0.24
C SER A 33 10.64 -4.01 -0.90
N LEU A 34 9.84 -2.96 -1.06
CA LEU A 34 10.33 -1.69 -1.59
C LEU A 34 11.40 -1.07 -0.69
N ILE A 35 11.23 -1.08 0.62
CA ILE A 35 12.23 -0.53 1.56
C ILE A 35 13.55 -1.29 1.48
N ILE A 36 13.51 -2.62 1.38
CA ILE A 36 14.70 -3.47 1.31
C ILE A 36 15.47 -3.23 0.00
N HIS A 37 14.75 -3.07 -1.10
CA HIS A 37 15.36 -2.96 -2.43
C HIS A 37 15.60 -1.53 -2.91
N CYS A 38 15.01 -0.52 -2.28
CA CYS A 38 15.17 0.88 -2.69
C CYS A 38 16.33 1.55 -1.93
N PRO A 39 17.36 2.05 -2.63
CA PRO A 39 18.42 2.85 -2.03
C PRO A 39 17.87 4.06 -1.26
N PRO A 40 18.45 4.45 -0.10
CA PRO A 40 17.95 5.58 0.70
C PRO A 40 17.80 6.91 -0.07
N ALA A 41 18.65 7.13 -1.07
CA ALA A 41 18.58 8.31 -1.94
C ALA A 41 17.31 8.33 -2.81
N LEU A 42 16.82 7.15 -3.23
CA LEU A 42 15.61 6.99 -4.02
C LEU A 42 14.35 7.01 -3.14
N SER A 43 14.40 6.46 -1.91
CA SER A 43 13.31 6.56 -0.94
C SER A 43 12.87 8.00 -0.67
N ARG A 44 13.81 8.96 -0.55
CA ARG A 44 13.48 10.37 -0.33
C ARG A 44 12.81 11.04 -1.53
N LYS A 45 13.13 10.60 -2.75
CA LYS A 45 12.56 11.15 -3.99
C LYS A 45 11.21 10.52 -4.33
N PHE A 46 11.06 9.23 -4.07
CA PHE A 46 9.91 8.44 -4.52
C PHE A 46 8.88 8.19 -3.42
N GLY A 47 9.31 8.08 -2.16
CA GLY A 47 8.49 7.83 -0.99
C GLY A 47 7.91 9.10 -0.37
N ASN A 48 7.42 10.03 -1.18
CA ASN A 48 6.63 11.16 -0.68
C ASN A 48 5.30 11.16 -1.41
N MET A 49 4.36 10.37 -0.89
CA MET A 49 2.97 10.38 -1.34
C MET A 49 2.06 10.51 -0.15
N SER A 50 0.92 11.18 -0.34
CA SER A 50 -0.12 11.28 0.67
C SER A 50 -1.30 10.41 0.26
N VAL A 51 -1.80 9.62 1.20
CA VAL A 51 -3.02 8.83 1.07
C VAL A 51 -4.01 9.26 2.13
N LYS A 52 -5.30 9.05 1.85
CA LYS A 52 -6.33 9.23 2.87
C LYS A 52 -6.45 7.96 3.69
N VAL A 53 -6.55 8.10 5.00
CA VAL A 53 -6.77 6.99 5.93
C VAL A 53 -8.00 7.28 6.79
N ARG A 54 -8.64 6.21 7.26
CA ARG A 54 -9.73 6.22 8.22
C ARG A 54 -9.32 5.44 9.46
N ASP A 55 -9.45 6.04 10.64
CA ASP A 55 -9.15 5.36 11.90
C ASP A 55 -10.31 4.42 12.32
N LYS A 56 -10.11 3.70 13.44
CA LYS A 56 -11.14 2.83 14.02
C LYS A 56 -12.42 3.55 14.47
N ASN A 57 -12.34 4.86 14.70
CA ASN A 57 -13.45 5.70 15.12
C ASN A 57 -14.20 6.31 13.91
N GLY A 58 -13.74 6.05 12.68
CA GLY A 58 -14.30 6.58 11.45
C GLY A 58 -13.78 7.95 11.01
N SER A 59 -12.79 8.51 11.72
CA SER A 59 -12.20 9.81 11.38
C SER A 59 -11.26 9.66 10.19
N GLU A 60 -11.42 10.52 9.18
CA GLU A 60 -10.54 10.54 8.00
C GLU A 60 -9.44 11.60 8.13
N SER A 61 -8.23 11.24 7.74
CA SER A 61 -7.07 12.13 7.74
C SER A 61 -6.10 11.78 6.60
N GLY A 62 -5.16 12.67 6.32
CA GLY A 62 -4.06 12.39 5.39
C GLY A 62 -2.90 11.70 6.13
N ALA A 63 -2.35 10.65 5.53
CA ALA A 63 -1.12 9.99 5.98
C ALA A 63 -0.08 10.03 4.85
N GLY A 64 1.20 10.19 5.21
CA GLY A 64 2.31 10.01 4.29
C GLY A 64 2.65 8.52 4.13
N ILE A 65 3.21 8.17 2.98
CA ILE A 65 3.93 6.90 2.80
C ILE A 65 5.36 7.26 2.45
N GLU A 66 6.29 6.86 3.31
CA GLU A 66 7.72 7.00 3.15
C GLU A 66 8.37 5.62 3.00
N LEU A 67 9.29 5.45 2.04
CA LEU A 67 10.00 4.18 1.85
C LEU A 67 11.13 4.04 2.88
N THR A 68 10.77 4.02 4.17
CA THR A 68 11.69 3.89 5.31
C THR A 68 11.20 2.84 6.31
N ALA A 69 12.12 2.24 7.06
CA ALA A 69 11.78 1.27 8.10
C ALA A 69 10.86 1.88 9.19
N THR A 70 11.07 3.15 9.55
CA THR A 70 10.23 3.85 10.54
C THR A 70 8.78 3.98 10.07
N ASP A 71 8.57 4.31 8.80
CA ASP A 71 7.23 4.42 8.22
C ASP A 71 6.52 3.06 8.15
N MET A 72 7.25 2.01 7.76
CA MET A 72 6.71 0.64 7.76
C MET A 72 6.21 0.21 9.14
N MET A 73 6.98 0.47 10.20
CA MET A 73 6.54 0.17 11.57
C MET A 73 5.31 0.99 11.97
N TRP A 74 5.22 2.25 11.53
CA TRP A 74 4.05 3.09 11.79
C TRP A 74 2.80 2.53 11.11
N TRP A 75 2.90 2.14 9.84
CA TRP A 75 1.80 1.53 9.08
C TRP A 75 1.36 0.19 9.68
N GLN A 76 2.31 -0.66 10.06
CA GLN A 76 2.01 -1.93 10.71
C GLN A 76 1.19 -1.70 11.98
N LYS A 77 1.70 -0.86 12.89
CA LYS A 77 0.99 -0.53 14.14
C LYS A 77 -0.35 0.15 13.88
N GLY A 78 -0.44 1.00 12.86
CA GLY A 78 -1.69 1.66 12.46
C GLY A 78 -2.76 0.63 12.06
N ILE A 79 -2.41 -0.29 11.16
CA ILE A 79 -3.29 -1.35 10.65
C ILE A 79 -3.74 -2.27 11.78
N GLU A 80 -2.83 -2.68 12.66
CA GLU A 80 -3.15 -3.47 13.86
C GLU A 80 -4.13 -2.74 14.79
N ASN A 81 -4.07 -1.41 14.84
CA ASN A 81 -4.99 -0.55 15.61
C ASN A 81 -6.26 -0.13 14.86
N GLY A 82 -6.48 -0.66 13.65
CA GLY A 82 -7.71 -0.45 12.88
C GLY A 82 -7.68 0.72 11.89
N THR A 83 -6.51 1.30 11.62
CA THR A 83 -6.34 2.24 10.50
C THR A 83 -6.61 1.53 9.17
N ARG A 84 -7.35 2.19 8.29
CA ARG A 84 -7.70 1.70 6.95
C ARG A 84 -7.36 2.74 5.90
N ILE A 85 -6.91 2.29 4.73
CA ILE A 85 -6.66 3.19 3.61
C ILE A 85 -7.97 3.49 2.88
N VAL A 86 -8.30 4.77 2.73
CA VAL A 86 -9.48 5.22 1.98
C VAL A 86 -9.21 5.02 0.49
N GLY A 87 -10.01 4.18 -0.16
CA GLY A 87 -9.80 3.73 -1.55
C GLY A 87 -9.20 2.34 -1.67
N GLY A 88 -8.81 1.71 -0.56
CA GLY A 88 -8.29 0.34 -0.52
C GLY A 88 -6.76 0.27 -0.61
N ALA A 89 -6.21 -0.81 -0.05
CA ALA A 89 -4.76 -1.05 -0.06
C ALA A 89 -4.29 -1.33 -1.49
N LYS A 90 -5.08 -2.06 -2.29
CA LYS A 90 -4.67 -2.37 -3.67
C LYS A 90 -4.53 -1.15 -4.57
N ALA A 91 -5.45 -0.19 -4.47
CA ALA A 91 -5.36 1.06 -5.22
C ALA A 91 -4.11 1.86 -4.82
N THR A 92 -3.75 1.80 -3.54
CA THR A 92 -2.56 2.45 -3.00
C THR A 92 -1.27 1.81 -3.51
N GLU A 93 -1.20 0.48 -3.55
CA GLU A 93 -0.08 -0.22 -4.19
C GLU A 93 0.13 0.23 -5.64
N ILE A 94 -0.95 0.26 -6.44
CA ILE A 94 -0.89 0.71 -7.84
C ILE A 94 -0.40 2.16 -7.93
N ALA A 95 -0.85 3.03 -7.02
CA ALA A 95 -0.40 4.42 -6.96
C ALA A 95 1.09 4.55 -6.62
N ILE A 96 1.61 3.72 -5.69
CA ILE A 96 3.04 3.63 -5.37
C ILE A 96 3.84 3.24 -6.62
N TYR A 97 3.44 2.17 -7.31
CA TYR A 97 4.13 1.73 -8.53
C TYR A 97 4.11 2.80 -9.62
N ASN A 98 2.96 3.42 -9.90
CA ASN A 98 2.86 4.49 -10.89
C ASN A 98 3.74 5.70 -10.53
N ARG A 99 3.84 6.04 -9.24
CA ARG A 99 4.71 7.12 -8.77
C ARG A 99 6.18 6.77 -8.97
N LEU A 100 6.59 5.55 -8.64
CA LEU A 100 7.94 5.05 -8.88
C LEU A 100 8.29 5.12 -10.37
N CYS A 101 7.40 4.62 -11.24
CA CYS A 101 7.59 4.65 -12.70
C CYS A 101 7.80 6.07 -13.22
N LYS A 102 6.89 7.00 -12.90
CA LYS A 102 7.01 8.40 -13.32
C LYS A 102 8.29 9.07 -12.81
N SER A 103 8.68 8.73 -11.58
CA SER A 103 9.86 9.34 -10.99
C SER A 103 11.14 8.79 -11.63
N ILE A 104 11.17 7.49 -11.98
CA ILE A 104 12.22 6.87 -12.78
C ILE A 104 12.29 7.51 -14.18
N GLU A 105 11.16 7.68 -14.87
CA GLU A 105 11.08 8.35 -16.19
C GLU A 105 11.59 9.80 -16.16
N SER A 106 11.42 10.50 -15.03
CA SER A 106 11.88 11.87 -14.85
C SER A 106 13.37 12.02 -14.55
N HIS A 107 14.06 10.92 -14.25
CA HIS A 107 15.52 10.89 -14.12
C HIS A 107 16.12 10.49 -15.47
N GLU A 108 17.26 11.08 -15.84
CA GLU A 108 17.96 10.86 -17.11
C GLU A 108 18.51 9.43 -17.23
N MET A 109 17.63 8.44 -17.32
CA MET A 109 18.00 7.05 -17.56
C MET A 109 18.76 6.96 -18.87
N THR A 110 19.82 6.16 -18.88
CA THR A 110 20.47 5.78 -20.12
C THR A 110 19.52 4.96 -21.00
N SER A 111 19.87 4.81 -22.28
CA SER A 111 19.09 4.01 -23.22
C SER A 111 18.98 2.54 -22.77
N GLU A 112 20.04 2.00 -22.16
CA GLU A 112 20.10 0.65 -21.62
C GLU A 112 19.18 0.49 -20.39
N GLU A 113 19.26 1.42 -19.43
CA GLU A 113 18.41 1.42 -18.23
C GLU A 113 16.92 1.54 -18.59
N ARG A 114 16.60 2.37 -19.59
CA ARG A 114 15.23 2.52 -20.09
C ARG A 114 14.71 1.23 -20.74
N ALA A 115 15.55 0.53 -21.50
CA ALA A 115 15.17 -0.74 -22.12
C ALA A 115 14.92 -1.84 -21.08
N GLU A 116 15.76 -1.91 -20.04
CA GLU A 116 15.59 -2.83 -18.92
C GLU A 116 14.31 -2.52 -18.12
N PHE A 117 14.06 -1.24 -17.82
CA PHE A 117 12.84 -0.79 -17.15
C PHE A 117 11.56 -1.18 -17.91
N ILE A 118 11.53 -0.94 -19.23
CA ILE A 118 10.40 -1.33 -20.09
C ILE A 118 10.21 -2.86 -20.08
N SER A 119 11.30 -3.64 -20.03
CA SER A 119 11.23 -5.11 -19.94
C SER A 119 10.60 -5.57 -18.63
N LEU A 120 10.97 -4.96 -17.50
CA LEU A 120 10.40 -5.25 -16.19
C LEU A 120 8.91 -4.90 -16.12
N MET A 121 8.52 -3.74 -16.65
CA MET A 121 7.11 -3.29 -16.68
C MET A 121 6.19 -4.18 -17.52
N LYS A 122 6.73 -4.86 -18.55
CA LYS A 122 5.96 -5.81 -19.37
C LYS A 122 5.76 -7.18 -18.71
N ARG A 123 6.52 -7.49 -17.65
CA ARG A 123 6.51 -8.78 -16.94
C ARG A 123 5.67 -8.76 -15.66
N ALA A 124 5.40 -7.57 -15.11
CA ALA A 124 4.52 -7.35 -13.97
C ALA A 124 3.06 -7.27 -14.41
#